data_AF-A0A5N7WRZ6-F1
#
_entry.id   AF-A0A5N7WRZ6-F1
#
_cell.length_a   1.000
_cell.length_b   1.000
_cell.length_c   1.000
_cell.angle_alpha   90.00
_cell.angle_beta   90.00
_cell.angle_gamma   90.00
#
_symmetry.space_group_name_H-M   'P 1'
#
loop_
_entity.id
_entity.type
_entity.pdbx_description
1 polymer ?
#
loop_
_entity_poly.entity_id
_entity_poly.type
_entity_poly.pdbx_seq_one_letter_code
_entity_poly.pdbx_strand_id
1 'polypeptide(L)'
;MQADISQLKDAVATPGSAVSRWAQYYALTKPKVVQLIVFCAFIGMVLAVPGVPGWQDWGRMLTACAGIWLVAAAAAAFNCLVERSIDARMKRTAWRPTARGELSHSRALLFSGVLCAAGAAILLLAVNALTLWLTLATFVGYAVIYTLVLKPLTPQNIVIGGASGAMPPVLGWAAMTGQVGHEALLLFLIIFLWTPPHFWALALYRAEDYRRAGLPMLPVTHGNAFTRLQVFLYTLVLFAGCLLPFVAGMSGYLYLFAAVILGLGFCGYGWALLRNYSDALARKTFRFSLVHLSLLFAALLVDHYLA
;
A
#
# COMPACT_ATOMS: atom_id res chain seq x y z
N MET A 1 -37.53 1.75 -57.26
CA MET A 1 -36.56 0.82 -57.87
C MET A 1 -35.21 1.11 -57.20
N GLN A 2 -34.99 0.61 -55.98
CA GLN A 2 -34.36 -0.70 -55.66
C GLN A 2 -32.92 -0.80 -56.15
N ALA A 3 -31.98 -0.70 -55.21
CA ALA A 3 -30.57 -1.14 -55.15
C ALA A 3 -29.81 -0.09 -54.31
N ASP A 4 -29.09 -0.35 -53.22
CA ASP A 4 -28.67 -1.55 -52.52
C ASP A 4 -28.46 -1.17 -51.04
N ILE A 5 -29.34 -1.61 -50.14
CA ILE A 5 -29.19 -1.46 -48.67
C ILE A 5 -28.64 -2.77 -48.05
N SER A 6 -28.05 -3.66 -48.85
CA SER A 6 -27.56 -4.97 -48.39
C SER A 6 -26.04 -5.12 -48.26
N GLN A 7 -25.23 -4.10 -48.55
CA GLN A 7 -23.75 -4.23 -48.57
C GLN A 7 -22.98 -3.55 -47.42
N LEU A 8 -23.65 -3.07 -46.37
CA LEU A 8 -22.97 -2.46 -45.21
C LEU A 8 -23.16 -3.24 -43.88
N LYS A 9 -23.53 -4.52 -43.93
CA LYS A 9 -23.71 -5.36 -42.73
C LYS A 9 -22.57 -6.33 -42.40
N ASP A 10 -21.54 -6.47 -43.22
CA ASP A 10 -20.50 -7.48 -42.99
C ASP A 10 -19.10 -6.87 -42.80
N ALA A 11 -18.99 -5.78 -42.04
CA ALA A 11 -17.75 -5.50 -41.33
C ALA A 11 -17.71 -6.39 -40.08
N VAL A 12 -17.40 -7.68 -40.29
CA VAL A 12 -17.00 -8.60 -39.24
C VAL A 12 -15.89 -7.90 -38.47
N ALA A 13 -16.22 -7.44 -37.26
CA ALA A 13 -15.24 -6.94 -36.31
C ALA A 13 -14.19 -8.04 -36.17
N THR A 14 -12.97 -7.77 -36.63
CA THR A 14 -11.82 -8.62 -36.40
C THR A 14 -11.75 -8.79 -34.87
N PRO A 15 -11.73 -10.00 -34.31
CA PRO A 15 -11.60 -10.18 -32.88
C PRO A 15 -10.21 -9.67 -32.49
N GLY A 16 -10.13 -8.40 -32.09
CA GLY A 16 -8.93 -7.81 -31.51
C GLY A 16 -8.49 -8.74 -30.39
N SER A 17 -7.27 -9.27 -30.49
CA SER A 17 -6.71 -10.35 -29.67
C SER A 17 -7.32 -10.36 -28.26
N ALA A 18 -8.24 -11.29 -28.00
CA ALA A 18 -8.85 -11.42 -26.69
C ALA A 18 -7.73 -11.52 -25.66
N VAL A 19 -7.69 -10.58 -24.71
CA VAL A 19 -6.65 -10.54 -23.67
C VAL A 19 -6.57 -11.93 -23.03
N SER A 20 -5.38 -12.54 -23.06
CA SER A 20 -5.17 -13.89 -22.53
C SER A 20 -5.73 -14.01 -21.11
N ARG A 21 -6.37 -15.15 -20.79
CA ARG A 21 -6.90 -15.39 -19.43
C ARG A 21 -5.85 -15.23 -18.34
N TRP A 22 -4.59 -15.56 -18.65
CA TRP A 22 -3.46 -15.31 -17.76
C TRP A 22 -3.25 -13.82 -17.47
N ALA A 23 -3.31 -12.98 -18.50
CA ALA A 23 -3.19 -11.54 -18.35
C ALA A 23 -4.36 -10.95 -17.55
N GLN A 24 -5.56 -11.53 -17.68
CA GLN A 24 -6.72 -11.13 -16.85
C GLN A 24 -6.50 -11.46 -15.37
N TYR A 25 -6.08 -12.69 -15.03
CA TYR A 25 -5.77 -13.05 -13.64
C TYR A 25 -4.59 -12.26 -13.07
N TYR A 26 -3.53 -12.06 -13.85
CA TYR A 26 -2.39 -11.25 -13.45
C TYR A 26 -2.76 -9.78 -13.20
N ALA A 27 -3.73 -9.24 -13.93
CA ALA A 27 -4.24 -7.89 -13.65
C ALA A 27 -4.93 -7.79 -12.27
N LEU A 28 -5.61 -8.86 -11.82
CA LEU A 28 -6.26 -8.89 -10.51
C LEU A 28 -5.28 -8.85 -9.34
N THR A 29 -4.06 -9.38 -9.52
CA THR A 29 -3.05 -9.41 -8.45
C THR A 29 -2.41 -8.05 -8.18
N LYS A 30 -2.66 -7.03 -9.01
CA LYS A 30 -2.07 -5.68 -8.89
C LYS A 30 -0.55 -5.75 -8.67
N PRO A 31 0.23 -6.30 -9.61
CA PRO A 31 1.63 -6.67 -9.41
C PRO A 31 2.50 -5.51 -8.92
N LYS A 32 2.30 -4.30 -9.43
CA LYS A 32 3.05 -3.11 -8.98
C LYS A 32 2.81 -2.76 -7.51
N VAL A 33 1.59 -2.98 -7.01
CA VAL A 33 1.23 -2.71 -5.61
C VAL A 33 1.78 -3.82 -4.72
N VAL A 34 1.60 -5.07 -5.12
CA VAL A 34 2.11 -6.23 -4.37
C VAL A 34 3.64 -6.23 -4.31
N GLN A 35 4.32 -5.87 -5.41
CA GLN A 35 5.77 -5.73 -5.45
C GLN A 35 6.26 -4.72 -4.40
N LEU A 36 5.59 -3.57 -4.28
CA LEU A 36 5.94 -2.57 -3.27
C LEU A 36 5.70 -3.09 -1.84
N ILE A 37 4.60 -3.81 -1.61
CA ILE A 37 4.31 -4.46 -0.32
C ILE A 37 5.45 -5.43 0.06
N VAL A 38 5.82 -6.30 -0.89
CA VAL A 38 6.87 -7.31 -0.65
C VAL A 38 8.23 -6.65 -0.50
N PHE A 39 8.52 -5.58 -1.22
CA PHE A 39 9.73 -4.78 -1.03
C PHE A 39 9.81 -4.18 0.38
N CYS A 40 8.71 -3.61 0.89
CA CYS A 40 8.66 -3.12 2.27
C CYS A 40 8.83 -4.25 3.30
N ALA A 41 8.26 -5.43 3.05
CA ALA A 41 8.50 -6.60 3.88
C ALA A 41 9.97 -7.04 3.84
N PHE A 42 10.58 -7.05 2.67
CA PHE A 42 11.99 -7.38 2.50
C PHE A 42 12.91 -6.43 3.29
N ILE A 43 12.61 -5.13 3.32
CA ILE A 43 13.35 -4.18 4.19
C ILE A 43 13.24 -4.59 5.66
N GLY A 44 12.05 -4.97 6.12
CA GLY A 44 11.85 -5.49 7.48
C GLY A 44 12.63 -6.79 7.75
N MET A 45 12.74 -7.69 6.77
CA MET A 45 13.55 -8.91 6.89
C MET A 45 15.03 -8.60 7.03
N VAL A 46 15.53 -7.66 6.21
CA VAL A 46 16.94 -7.26 6.21
C VAL A 46 17.32 -6.62 7.54
N LEU A 47 16.50 -5.68 8.06
CA LEU A 47 16.75 -5.03 9.34
C LEU A 47 16.64 -5.98 10.54
N ALA A 48 15.92 -7.08 10.39
CA ALA A 48 15.74 -8.08 11.44
C ALA A 48 16.95 -9.01 11.63
N VAL A 49 17.84 -9.09 10.63
CA VAL A 49 19.05 -9.92 10.71
C VAL A 49 20.21 -9.06 11.20
N PRO A 50 20.87 -9.45 12.31
CA PRO A 50 22.09 -8.78 12.76
C PRO A 50 23.22 -8.95 11.73
N GLY A 51 23.78 -7.86 11.23
CA GLY A 51 24.86 -7.89 10.25
C GLY A 51 24.45 -8.38 8.86
N VAL A 52 25.43 -8.82 8.07
CA VAL A 52 25.21 -9.23 6.66
C VAL A 52 24.48 -10.58 6.59
N PRO A 53 23.33 -10.68 5.87
CA PRO A 53 22.58 -11.93 5.78
C PRO A 53 23.38 -13.08 5.16
N GLY A 54 23.35 -14.24 5.80
CA GLY A 54 23.96 -15.47 5.30
C GLY A 54 23.11 -16.17 4.24
N TRP A 55 23.63 -17.24 3.63
CA TRP A 55 22.92 -17.99 2.58
C TRP A 55 21.55 -18.54 3.03
N GLN A 56 21.47 -18.99 4.28
CA GLN A 56 20.21 -19.48 4.86
C GLN A 56 19.17 -18.36 5.01
N ASP A 57 19.62 -17.16 5.40
CA ASP A 57 18.75 -15.99 5.53
C ASP A 57 18.17 -15.60 4.17
N TRP A 58 18.99 -15.56 3.13
CA TRP A 58 18.52 -15.31 1.77
C TRP A 58 17.47 -16.32 1.31
N GLY A 59 17.68 -17.61 1.58
CA GLY A 59 16.69 -18.65 1.28
C GLY A 59 15.36 -18.41 2.02
N ARG A 60 15.43 -18.04 3.31
CA ARG A 60 14.25 -17.72 4.12
C ARG A 60 13.55 -16.45 3.64
N MET A 61 14.29 -15.41 3.30
CA MET A 61 13.77 -14.15 2.75
C MET A 61 13.03 -14.37 1.44
N LEU A 62 13.60 -15.13 0.52
CA LEU A 62 12.97 -15.47 -0.77
C LEU A 62 11.67 -16.25 -0.55
N THR A 63 11.70 -17.25 0.33
CA THR A 63 10.53 -18.07 0.65
C THR A 63 9.42 -17.27 1.32
N ALA A 64 9.78 -16.40 2.27
CA ALA A 64 8.84 -15.48 2.92
C ALA A 64 8.27 -14.44 1.94
N CYS A 65 9.10 -13.88 1.07
CA CYS A 65 8.64 -12.98 0.01
C CYS A 65 7.65 -13.67 -0.91
N ALA A 66 7.89 -14.91 -1.32
CA ALA A 66 6.96 -15.68 -2.14
C ALA A 66 5.61 -15.91 -1.42
N GLY A 67 5.64 -16.32 -0.15
CA GLY A 67 4.42 -16.51 0.65
C GLY A 67 3.62 -15.22 0.83
N ILE A 68 4.27 -14.13 1.24
CA ILE A 68 3.65 -12.81 1.40
C ILE A 68 3.11 -12.29 0.06
N TRP A 69 3.85 -12.47 -1.04
CA TRP A 69 3.41 -12.08 -2.38
C TRP A 69 2.09 -12.75 -2.76
N LEU A 70 1.98 -14.06 -2.56
CA LEU A 70 0.78 -14.83 -2.92
C LEU A 70 -0.43 -14.40 -2.09
N VAL A 71 -0.28 -14.22 -0.77
CA VAL A 71 -1.39 -13.76 0.08
C VAL A 71 -1.78 -12.31 -0.22
N ALA A 72 -0.81 -11.42 -0.47
CA ALA A 72 -1.09 -10.04 -0.88
C ALA A 72 -1.76 -9.97 -2.27
N ALA A 73 -1.35 -10.82 -3.21
CA ALA A 73 -1.99 -10.98 -4.51
C ALA A 73 -3.43 -11.49 -4.39
N ALA A 74 -3.68 -12.44 -3.47
CA ALA A 74 -5.02 -12.86 -3.12
C ALA A 74 -5.86 -11.69 -2.59
N ALA A 75 -5.31 -10.89 -1.66
CA ALA A 75 -6.00 -9.73 -1.09
C ALA A 75 -6.36 -8.71 -2.18
N ALA A 76 -5.44 -8.46 -3.11
CA ALA A 76 -5.67 -7.58 -4.25
C ALA A 76 -6.75 -8.11 -5.20
N ALA A 77 -6.75 -9.41 -5.49
CA ALA A 77 -7.76 -10.06 -6.33
C ALA A 77 -9.15 -10.04 -5.68
N PHE A 78 -9.23 -10.35 -4.39
CA PHE A 78 -10.46 -10.24 -3.60
C PHE A 78 -10.98 -8.80 -3.57
N ASN A 79 -10.11 -7.82 -3.35
CA ASN A 79 -10.49 -6.40 -3.40
C ASN A 79 -11.06 -6.02 -4.79
N CYS A 80 -10.49 -6.50 -5.90
CA CYS A 80 -11.05 -6.26 -7.25
C CYS A 80 -12.43 -6.90 -7.45
N LEU A 81 -12.72 -8.01 -6.75
CA LEU A 81 -14.03 -8.65 -6.78
C LEU A 81 -15.06 -7.84 -5.97
N VAL A 82 -14.67 -7.40 -4.77
CA VAL A 82 -15.50 -6.58 -3.88
C VAL A 82 -15.82 -5.23 -4.52
N GLU A 83 -14.84 -4.55 -5.10
CA GLU A 83 -14.98 -3.20 -5.65
C GLU A 83 -15.55 -3.18 -7.07
N ARG A 84 -15.94 -4.31 -7.65
CA ARG A 84 -16.28 -4.40 -9.09
C ARG A 84 -17.32 -3.37 -9.55
N SER A 85 -18.34 -3.10 -8.74
CA SER A 85 -19.43 -2.17 -9.07
C SER A 85 -18.97 -0.71 -9.03
N ILE A 86 -18.07 -0.40 -8.10
CA ILE A 86 -17.42 0.91 -7.99
C ILE A 86 -16.42 1.08 -9.14
N ASP A 87 -15.61 0.06 -9.41
CA ASP A 87 -14.61 0.07 -10.47
C ASP A 87 -15.23 0.26 -11.85
N ALA A 88 -16.36 -0.38 -12.14
CA ALA A 88 -17.10 -0.20 -13.40
C ALA A 88 -17.54 1.25 -13.64
N ARG A 89 -17.67 2.07 -12.58
CA ARG A 89 -18.08 3.48 -12.66
C ARG A 89 -16.91 4.47 -12.70
N MET A 90 -15.67 4.00 -12.58
CA MET A 90 -14.48 4.85 -12.54
C MET A 90 -13.65 4.72 -13.82
N LYS A 91 -13.43 5.83 -14.54
CA LYS A 91 -12.62 5.88 -15.79
C LYS A 91 -11.24 5.21 -15.67
N ARG A 92 -10.64 5.24 -14.47
CA ARG A 92 -9.31 4.67 -14.18
C ARG A 92 -9.31 3.15 -13.94
N THR A 93 -10.43 2.54 -13.53
CA THR A 93 -10.49 1.12 -13.12
C THR A 93 -11.55 0.30 -13.84
N ALA A 94 -12.38 0.93 -14.69
CA ALA A 94 -13.37 0.26 -15.54
C ALA A 94 -12.77 -0.72 -16.57
N TRP A 95 -11.45 -0.66 -16.79
CA TRP A 95 -10.75 -1.63 -17.66
C TRP A 95 -10.48 -2.98 -16.99
N ARG A 96 -10.68 -3.10 -15.67
CA ARG A 96 -10.37 -4.33 -14.93
C ARG A 96 -11.25 -5.50 -15.39
N PRO A 97 -10.72 -6.74 -15.49
CA PRO A 97 -11.48 -7.91 -15.95
C PRO A 97 -12.75 -8.21 -15.14
N THR A 98 -12.72 -8.00 -13.82
CA THR A 98 -13.91 -8.15 -12.95
C THR A 98 -14.97 -7.08 -13.18
N ALA A 99 -14.55 -5.84 -13.52
CA ALA A 99 -15.47 -4.74 -13.79
C ALA A 99 -16.15 -4.86 -15.17
N ARG A 100 -15.45 -5.45 -16.14
CA ARG A 100 -15.98 -5.73 -17.50
C ARG A 100 -16.83 -7.00 -17.60
N GLY A 101 -16.86 -7.82 -16.54
CA GLY A 101 -17.53 -9.12 -16.57
C GLY A 101 -16.78 -10.20 -17.36
N GLU A 102 -15.52 -9.97 -17.73
CA GLU A 102 -14.67 -10.94 -18.46
C GLU A 102 -14.32 -12.17 -17.57
N LEU A 103 -14.26 -11.99 -16.25
CA LEU A 103 -14.09 -13.05 -15.26
C LEU A 103 -15.32 -13.16 -14.34
N SER A 104 -15.85 -14.38 -14.19
CA SER A 104 -16.96 -14.65 -13.26
C SER A 104 -16.52 -14.54 -11.81
N HIS A 105 -17.47 -14.25 -10.90
CA HIS A 105 -17.18 -14.12 -9.47
C HIS A 105 -16.60 -15.41 -8.88
N SER A 106 -17.16 -16.56 -9.26
CA SER A 106 -16.70 -17.87 -8.79
C SER A 106 -15.23 -18.12 -9.18
N ARG A 107 -14.83 -17.74 -10.40
CA ARG A 107 -13.45 -17.89 -10.88
C ARG A 107 -12.49 -16.93 -10.18
N ALA A 108 -12.87 -15.67 -10.02
CA ALA A 108 -12.04 -14.69 -9.31
C ALA A 108 -11.87 -15.06 -7.82
N LEU A 109 -12.95 -15.52 -7.17
CA LEU A 109 -12.93 -15.97 -5.78
C LEU A 109 -12.08 -17.25 -5.62
N LEU A 110 -12.26 -18.23 -6.50
CA LEU A 110 -11.45 -19.45 -6.51
C LEU A 110 -9.96 -19.13 -6.70
N PHE A 111 -9.63 -18.27 -7.67
CA PHE A 111 -8.26 -17.83 -7.91
C PHE A 111 -7.65 -17.15 -6.68
N SER A 112 -8.38 -16.22 -6.07
CA SER A 112 -7.97 -15.58 -4.82
C SER A 112 -7.77 -16.61 -3.69
N GLY A 113 -8.68 -17.59 -3.56
CA GLY A 113 -8.61 -18.63 -2.54
C GLY A 113 -7.39 -19.54 -2.73
N VAL A 114 -7.10 -19.95 -3.97
CA VAL A 114 -5.92 -20.76 -4.30
C VAL A 114 -4.62 -20.01 -4.01
N LEU A 115 -4.51 -18.74 -4.40
CA LEU A 115 -3.34 -17.92 -4.07
C LEU A 115 -3.16 -17.77 -2.55
N CYS A 116 -4.24 -17.52 -1.82
CA CYS A 116 -4.20 -17.39 -0.37
C CYS A 116 -3.76 -18.70 0.29
N ALA A 117 -4.32 -19.84 -0.10
CA ALA A 117 -3.97 -21.15 0.43
C ALA A 117 -2.52 -21.53 0.12
N ALA A 118 -2.05 -21.27 -1.11
CA ALA A 118 -0.67 -21.54 -1.51
C ALA A 118 0.33 -20.67 -0.72
N GLY A 119 0.06 -19.36 -0.62
CA GLY A 119 0.89 -18.45 0.17
C GLY A 119 0.89 -18.82 1.65
N ALA A 120 -0.28 -19.17 2.20
CA ALA A 120 -0.42 -19.61 3.57
C ALA A 120 0.37 -20.89 3.87
N ALA A 121 0.31 -21.88 2.96
CA ALA A 121 1.07 -23.12 3.08
C ALA A 121 2.59 -22.85 3.08
N ILE A 122 3.07 -21.98 2.18
CA ILE A 122 4.50 -21.59 2.15
C ILE A 122 4.90 -20.95 3.49
N LEU A 123 4.12 -20.00 3.99
CA LEU A 123 4.44 -19.32 5.25
C LEU A 123 4.41 -20.28 6.45
N LEU A 124 3.42 -21.16 6.52
CA LEU A 124 3.29 -22.11 7.63
C LEU A 124 4.40 -23.15 7.64
N LEU A 125 4.66 -23.76 6.49
CA LEU A 125 5.54 -24.93 6.38
C LEU A 125 7.02 -24.55 6.26
N ALA A 126 7.33 -23.40 5.66
CA ALA A 126 8.70 -23.03 5.32
C ALA A 126 9.20 -21.73 5.98
N VAL A 127 8.35 -20.99 6.72
CA VAL A 127 8.76 -19.71 7.36
C VAL A 127 8.49 -19.71 8.87
N ASN A 128 7.23 -19.57 9.28
CA ASN A 128 6.70 -19.75 10.63
C ASN A 128 5.19 -19.39 10.70
N ALA A 129 4.51 -19.91 11.73
CA ALA A 129 3.07 -19.66 11.95
C ALA A 129 2.73 -18.20 12.27
N LEU A 130 3.62 -17.46 12.96
CA LEU A 130 3.37 -16.06 13.31
C LEU A 130 3.21 -15.18 12.06
N THR A 131 4.13 -15.34 11.10
CA THR A 131 4.14 -14.61 9.83
C THR A 131 2.88 -14.94 9.02
N LEU A 132 2.46 -16.21 9.00
CA LEU A 132 1.19 -16.61 8.41
C LEU A 132 0.03 -15.80 9.00
N TRP A 133 -0.16 -15.86 10.32
CA TRP A 133 -1.33 -15.26 10.96
C TRP A 133 -1.33 -13.74 10.84
N LEU A 134 -0.17 -13.08 10.93
CA LEU A 134 -0.06 -11.64 10.69
C LEU A 134 -0.37 -11.29 9.22
N THR A 135 0.06 -12.12 8.27
CA THR A 135 -0.23 -11.90 6.84
C THR A 135 -1.72 -12.08 6.56
N LEU A 136 -2.37 -13.09 7.14
CA LEU A 136 -3.82 -13.29 7.05
C LEU A 136 -4.61 -12.18 7.74
N ALA A 137 -4.17 -11.73 8.92
CA ALA A 137 -4.77 -10.59 9.60
C ALA A 137 -4.66 -9.31 8.75
N THR A 138 -3.51 -9.10 8.09
CA THR A 138 -3.30 -7.99 7.15
C THR A 138 -4.20 -8.10 5.93
N PHE A 139 -4.35 -9.32 5.38
CA PHE A 139 -5.32 -9.61 4.31
C PHE A 139 -6.73 -9.19 4.74
N VAL A 140 -7.20 -9.64 5.91
CA VAL A 140 -8.56 -9.31 6.40
C VAL A 140 -8.71 -7.82 6.68
N GLY A 141 -7.70 -7.21 7.30
CA GLY A 141 -7.66 -5.78 7.58
C GLY A 141 -7.79 -4.93 6.31
N TYR A 142 -7.12 -5.32 5.23
CA TYR A 142 -7.24 -4.63 3.94
C TYR A 142 -8.54 -4.97 3.18
N ALA A 143 -8.78 -6.26 2.97
CA ALA A 143 -9.82 -6.77 2.07
C ALA A 143 -11.23 -6.63 2.64
N VAL A 144 -11.38 -6.70 3.96
CA VAL A 144 -12.68 -6.64 4.66
C VAL A 144 -12.81 -5.31 5.38
N ILE A 145 -11.98 -5.08 6.41
CA ILE A 145 -12.15 -3.93 7.31
C ILE A 145 -12.00 -2.61 6.52
N TYR A 146 -10.89 -2.44 5.81
CA TYR A 146 -10.66 -1.24 5.03
C TYR A 146 -11.62 -1.11 3.84
N THR A 147 -11.70 -2.14 2.99
CA THR A 147 -12.43 -2.05 1.72
C THR A 147 -13.95 -1.93 1.91
N LEU A 148 -14.54 -2.77 2.78
CA LEU A 148 -16.00 -2.84 2.92
C LEU A 148 -16.54 -1.86 3.95
N VAL A 149 -15.78 -1.58 5.01
CA VAL A 149 -16.28 -0.79 6.16
C VAL A 149 -15.69 0.61 6.13
N LEU A 150 -14.38 0.75 6.27
CA LEU A 150 -13.78 2.06 6.51
C LEU A 150 -13.88 2.97 5.29
N LYS A 151 -13.49 2.47 4.11
CA LYS A 151 -13.41 3.26 2.88
C LYS A 151 -14.73 3.96 2.54
N PRO A 152 -15.91 3.30 2.55
CA PRO A 152 -17.17 3.97 2.26
C PRO A 152 -17.78 4.74 3.43
N LEU A 153 -17.45 4.43 4.69
CA LEU A 153 -18.23 4.92 5.84
C LEU A 153 -17.56 6.01 6.68
N THR A 154 -16.25 6.24 6.56
CA THR A 154 -15.57 7.19 7.46
C THR A 154 -14.45 8.01 6.81
N PRO A 155 -14.28 9.30 7.20
CA PRO A 155 -13.12 10.11 6.83
C PRO A 155 -11.81 9.64 7.46
N GLN A 156 -11.88 8.73 8.45
CA GLN A 156 -10.71 8.09 9.08
C GLN A 156 -10.23 6.85 8.32
N ASN A 157 -10.73 6.63 7.10
CA ASN A 157 -10.36 5.49 6.27
C ASN A 157 -8.85 5.40 5.98
N ILE A 158 -8.17 6.54 5.85
CA ILE A 158 -6.71 6.61 5.66
C ILE A 158 -5.95 6.32 6.96
N VAL A 159 -6.43 6.83 8.10
CA VAL A 159 -5.73 6.66 9.38
C VAL A 159 -5.84 5.20 9.81
N ILE A 160 -7.07 4.69 9.96
CA ILE A 160 -7.29 3.32 10.45
C ILE A 160 -6.90 2.31 9.37
N GLY A 161 -7.25 2.57 8.10
CA GLY A 161 -6.88 1.69 6.98
C GLY A 161 -5.38 1.64 6.73
N GLY A 162 -4.66 2.71 7.07
CA GLY A 162 -3.20 2.81 6.98
C GLY A 162 -2.47 1.75 7.80
N ALA A 163 -3.11 1.20 8.85
CA ALA A 163 -2.53 0.11 9.63
C ALA A 163 -2.20 -1.11 8.75
N SER A 164 -3.12 -1.54 7.88
CA SER A 164 -2.84 -2.69 6.99
C SER A 164 -1.72 -2.38 5.98
N GLY A 165 -1.61 -1.12 5.54
CA GLY A 165 -0.51 -0.67 4.68
C GLY A 165 0.85 -0.58 5.39
N ALA A 166 0.87 -0.44 6.71
CA ALA A 166 2.07 -0.34 7.54
C ALA A 166 2.59 -1.69 8.04
N MET A 167 1.81 -2.77 7.90
CA MET A 167 2.19 -4.12 8.30
C MET A 167 3.39 -4.74 7.55
N PRO A 168 3.70 -4.44 6.27
CA PRO A 168 4.68 -5.24 5.54
C PRO A 168 6.05 -5.39 6.22
N PRO A 169 6.70 -4.34 6.76
CA PRO A 169 7.95 -4.51 7.50
C PRO A 169 7.82 -5.42 8.73
N VAL A 170 6.67 -5.41 9.42
CA VAL A 170 6.39 -6.32 10.55
C VAL A 170 6.32 -7.77 10.08
N LEU A 171 5.67 -8.02 8.93
CA LEU A 171 5.61 -9.36 8.33
C LEU A 171 7.02 -9.86 8.00
N GLY A 172 7.85 -8.98 7.44
CA GLY A 172 9.26 -9.29 7.15
C GLY A 172 10.07 -9.60 8.41
N TRP A 173 9.95 -8.76 9.44
CA TRP A 173 10.64 -8.96 10.71
C TRP A 173 10.24 -10.27 11.38
N ALA A 174 8.94 -10.56 11.44
CA ALA A 174 8.42 -11.80 11.99
C ALA A 174 8.85 -13.02 11.17
N ALA A 175 9.01 -12.87 9.85
CA ALA A 175 9.49 -13.95 8.98
C ALA A 175 10.90 -14.40 9.35
N MET A 176 11.77 -13.47 9.75
CA MET A 176 13.16 -13.78 10.12
C MET A 176 13.31 -14.16 11.58
N THR A 177 12.62 -13.50 12.50
CA THR A 177 12.84 -13.66 13.94
C THR A 177 11.85 -14.60 14.63
N GLY A 178 10.70 -14.86 14.01
CA GLY A 178 9.61 -15.62 14.65
C GLY A 178 8.90 -14.85 15.78
N GLN A 179 9.15 -13.55 15.94
CA GLN A 179 8.55 -12.68 16.95
C GLN A 179 8.24 -11.28 16.41
N VAL A 180 7.41 -10.51 17.13
CA VAL A 180 7.20 -9.08 16.86
C VAL A 180 7.88 -8.28 17.97
N GLY A 181 9.12 -7.85 17.69
CA GLY A 181 9.90 -6.98 18.58
C GLY A 181 9.45 -5.52 18.52
N HIS A 182 9.99 -4.69 19.41
CA HIS A 182 9.70 -3.26 19.39
C HIS A 182 10.19 -2.59 18.10
N GLU A 183 11.28 -3.06 17.51
CA GLU A 183 11.86 -2.58 16.25
C GLU A 183 10.86 -2.71 15.10
N ALA A 184 10.21 -3.87 14.98
CA ALA A 184 9.15 -4.10 13.99
C ALA A 184 8.00 -3.11 14.17
N LEU A 185 7.61 -2.85 15.42
CA LEU A 185 6.55 -1.90 15.76
C LEU A 185 6.95 -0.45 15.47
N LEU A 186 8.24 -0.10 15.59
CA LEU A 186 8.74 1.22 15.19
C LEU A 186 8.66 1.42 13.68
N LEU A 187 9.04 0.42 12.88
CA LEU A 187 8.89 0.47 11.42
C LEU A 187 7.41 0.62 11.02
N PHE A 188 6.53 -0.15 11.66
CA PHE A 188 5.09 -0.01 11.51
C PHE A 188 4.63 1.41 11.85
N LEU A 189 5.05 1.93 13.01
CA LEU A 189 4.63 3.24 13.51
C LEU A 189 5.03 4.36 12.53
N ILE A 190 6.24 4.32 11.98
CA ILE A 190 6.71 5.31 11.01
C ILE A 190 5.81 5.31 9.76
N ILE A 191 5.55 4.14 9.15
CA ILE A 191 4.70 4.06 7.95
C ILE A 191 3.26 4.45 8.29
N PHE A 192 2.76 4.02 9.45
CA PHE A 192 1.42 4.33 9.93
C PHE A 192 1.22 5.84 10.10
N LEU A 193 2.13 6.53 10.81
CA LEU A 193 2.08 7.97 11.02
C LEU A 193 2.34 8.77 9.74
N TRP A 194 3.13 8.21 8.82
CA TRP A 194 3.41 8.83 7.51
C TRP A 194 2.20 8.80 6.56
N THR A 195 1.34 7.79 6.70
CA THR A 195 0.23 7.53 5.78
C THR A 195 -0.76 8.72 5.72
N PRO A 196 -1.27 9.26 6.85
CA PRO A 196 -2.20 10.39 6.82
C PRO A 196 -1.66 11.67 6.16
N PRO A 197 -0.50 12.24 6.54
CA PRO A 197 -0.01 13.48 5.92
C PRO A 197 0.33 13.27 4.43
N HIS A 198 0.77 12.08 4.03
CA HIS A 198 0.96 11.74 2.61
C HIS A 198 -0.36 11.73 1.83
N PHE A 199 -1.34 10.95 2.26
CA PHE A 199 -2.60 10.78 1.53
C PHE A 199 -3.49 12.02 1.60
N TRP A 200 -3.49 12.75 2.70
CA TRP A 200 -4.27 13.98 2.79
C TRP A 200 -3.67 15.10 1.93
N ALA A 201 -2.34 15.16 1.75
CA ALA A 201 -1.72 16.04 0.77
C ALA A 201 -2.22 15.74 -0.66
N LEU A 202 -2.37 14.45 -1.03
CA LEU A 202 -3.02 14.04 -2.28
C LEU A 202 -4.49 14.43 -2.34
N ALA A 203 -5.22 14.18 -1.26
CA ALA A 203 -6.66 14.41 -1.19
C ALA A 203 -7.02 15.89 -1.32
N LEU A 204 -6.17 16.80 -0.85
CA LEU A 204 -6.39 18.25 -0.96
C LEU A 204 -6.56 18.71 -2.42
N TYR A 205 -5.63 18.37 -3.31
CA TYR A 205 -5.69 18.79 -4.72
C TYR A 205 -6.50 17.86 -5.63
N ARG A 206 -7.08 16.78 -5.07
CA ARG A 206 -8.00 15.86 -5.76
C ARG A 206 -9.37 15.77 -5.09
N ALA A 207 -9.72 16.74 -4.25
CA ALA A 207 -10.94 16.69 -3.44
C ALA A 207 -12.22 16.50 -4.29
N GLU A 208 -12.27 17.14 -5.47
CA GLU A 208 -13.41 17.03 -6.39
C GLU A 208 -13.56 15.61 -6.99
N ASP A 209 -12.45 14.95 -7.34
CA ASP A 209 -12.49 13.56 -7.82
C ASP A 209 -13.07 12.63 -6.75
N TYR A 210 -12.68 12.82 -5.49
CA TYR A 210 -13.20 12.04 -4.35
C TYR A 210 -14.67 12.34 -4.07
N ARG A 211 -15.08 13.61 -4.16
CA ARG A 211 -16.47 14.04 -4.01
C ARG A 211 -17.37 13.40 -5.07
N ARG A 212 -16.97 13.42 -6.34
CA ARG A 212 -17.69 12.77 -7.45
C ARG A 212 -17.79 11.25 -7.28
N ALA A 213 -16.79 10.63 -6.67
CA ALA A 213 -16.79 9.21 -6.36
C ALA A 213 -17.58 8.86 -5.08
N GLY A 214 -18.14 9.84 -4.36
CA GLY A 214 -18.87 9.62 -3.11
C GLY A 214 -17.99 9.12 -1.95
N LEU A 215 -16.68 9.37 -2.00
CA LEU A 215 -15.75 8.92 -0.96
C LEU A 215 -15.60 10.00 0.13
N PRO A 216 -15.84 9.66 1.41
CA PRO A 216 -15.88 10.63 2.51
C PRO A 216 -14.49 11.08 2.96
N MET A 217 -13.59 11.44 2.04
CA MET A 217 -12.24 11.88 2.37
C MET A 217 -12.26 13.13 3.26
N LEU A 218 -11.25 13.30 4.12
CA LEU A 218 -11.17 14.43 5.06
C LEU A 218 -11.43 15.82 4.43
N PRO A 219 -10.85 16.18 3.27
CA PRO A 219 -11.15 17.47 2.64
C PRO A 219 -12.56 17.59 2.06
N VAL A 220 -13.25 16.47 1.81
CA VAL A 220 -14.64 16.42 1.34
C VAL A 220 -15.61 16.63 2.49
N THR A 221 -15.35 16.01 3.65
CA THR A 221 -16.25 16.01 4.81
C THR A 221 -16.02 17.20 5.75
N HIS A 222 -14.76 17.58 6.00
CA HIS A 222 -14.37 18.60 6.98
C HIS A 222 -13.74 19.84 6.33
N GLY A 223 -13.61 19.83 5.01
CA GLY A 223 -13.06 20.94 4.24
C GLY A 223 -11.53 21.03 4.24
N ASN A 224 -11.06 21.95 3.40
CA ASN A 224 -9.63 22.11 3.11
C ASN A 224 -8.85 22.63 4.34
N ALA A 225 -9.38 23.62 5.07
CA ALA A 225 -8.71 24.20 6.23
C ALA A 225 -8.40 23.15 7.33
N PHE A 226 -9.39 22.34 7.70
CA PHE A 226 -9.19 21.28 8.69
C PHE A 226 -8.18 20.23 8.22
N THR A 227 -8.27 19.83 6.95
CA THR A 227 -7.34 18.84 6.38
C THR A 227 -5.90 19.33 6.41
N ARG A 228 -5.65 20.62 6.12
CA ARG A 228 -4.31 21.22 6.20
C ARG A 228 -3.75 21.24 7.62
N LEU A 229 -4.59 21.56 8.60
CA LEU A 229 -4.22 21.48 10.01
C LEU A 229 -3.83 20.05 10.39
N GLN A 230 -4.63 19.06 10.00
CA GLN A 230 -4.35 17.65 10.27
C GLN A 230 -3.05 17.17 9.59
N VAL A 231 -2.79 17.59 8.35
CA VAL A 231 -1.51 17.31 7.68
C VAL A 231 -0.34 17.84 8.52
N PHE A 232 -0.39 19.09 8.97
CA PHE A 232 0.67 19.68 9.78
C PHE A 232 0.85 18.96 11.13
N LEU A 233 -0.24 18.73 11.87
CA LEU A 233 -0.18 18.05 13.16
C LEU A 233 0.40 16.63 13.02
N TYR A 234 -0.01 15.87 12.01
CA TYR A 234 0.54 14.54 11.78
C TYR A 234 2.01 14.58 11.32
N THR A 235 2.48 15.63 10.63
CA THR A 235 3.93 15.76 10.35
C THR A 235 4.76 15.94 11.63
N LEU A 236 4.22 16.63 12.65
CA LEU A 236 4.89 16.77 13.94
C LEU A 236 4.94 15.43 14.70
N VAL A 237 3.82 14.70 14.73
CA VAL A 237 3.76 13.38 15.38
C VAL A 237 4.63 12.37 14.64
N LEU A 238 4.63 12.39 13.30
CA LEU A 238 5.54 11.59 12.48
C LEU A 238 7.00 11.93 12.80
N PHE A 239 7.34 13.21 12.91
CA PHE A 239 8.70 13.62 13.24
C PHE A 239 9.16 13.01 14.57
N ALA A 240 8.33 13.09 15.62
CA ALA A 240 8.62 12.42 16.88
C ALA A 240 8.77 10.90 16.72
N GLY A 241 7.89 10.27 15.94
CA GLY A 241 7.96 8.84 15.63
C GLY A 241 9.26 8.43 14.91
N CYS A 242 9.76 9.26 13.99
CA CYS A 242 11.03 9.04 13.28
C CYS A 242 12.27 9.18 14.19
N LEU A 243 12.15 9.77 15.38
CA LEU A 243 13.27 9.84 16.33
C LEU A 243 13.34 8.59 17.22
N LEU A 244 12.25 7.82 17.32
CA LEU A 244 12.18 6.66 18.22
C LEU A 244 13.17 5.54 17.89
N PRO A 245 13.50 5.21 16.62
CA PRO A 245 14.53 4.21 16.35
C PRO A 245 15.90 4.58 16.93
N PHE A 246 16.25 5.86 17.00
CA PHE A 246 17.48 6.28 17.65
C PHE A 246 17.36 6.17 19.18
N VAL A 247 16.26 6.67 19.75
CA VAL A 247 16.01 6.62 21.21
C VAL A 247 15.96 5.19 21.74
N ALA A 248 15.40 4.26 20.97
CA ALA A 248 15.30 2.84 21.31
C ALA A 248 16.62 2.08 21.10
N GLY A 249 17.68 2.72 20.60
CA GLY A 249 18.96 2.06 20.30
C GLY A 249 18.94 1.15 19.08
N MET A 250 17.91 1.25 18.23
CA MET A 250 17.79 0.50 16.97
C MET A 250 18.68 1.07 15.86
N SER A 251 19.11 2.33 15.99
CA SER A 251 19.89 3.05 14.97
C SER A 251 20.84 4.06 15.61
N GLY A 252 21.90 4.42 14.88
CA GLY A 252 22.94 5.35 15.25
C GLY A 252 22.74 6.77 14.71
N TYR A 253 23.83 7.54 14.76
CA TYR A 253 23.82 8.97 14.47
C TYR A 253 23.58 9.31 13.00
N LEU A 254 23.92 8.41 12.06
CA LEU A 254 23.65 8.63 10.63
C LEU A 254 22.13 8.67 10.39
N TYR A 255 21.41 7.70 10.95
CA TYR A 255 19.95 7.69 10.89
C TYR A 255 19.36 8.93 11.57
N LEU A 256 19.83 9.27 12.78
CA LEU A 256 19.33 10.43 13.52
C LEU A 256 19.43 11.73 12.70
N PHE A 257 20.59 11.97 12.09
CA PHE A 257 20.80 13.16 11.26
C PHE A 257 19.83 13.22 10.07
N ALA A 258 19.66 12.10 9.37
CA ALA A 258 18.69 11.99 8.28
C ALA A 258 17.25 12.22 8.77
N ALA A 259 16.86 11.60 9.89
CA ALA A 259 15.53 11.73 10.46
C ALA A 259 15.21 13.18 10.87
N VAL A 260 16.17 13.91 11.44
CA VAL A 260 16.03 15.32 11.79
C VAL A 260 15.83 16.19 10.55
N ILE A 261 16.70 16.07 9.55
CA ILE A 261 16.61 16.91 8.33
C ILE A 261 15.31 16.63 7.57
N LEU A 262 15.01 15.35 7.33
CA LEU A 262 13.81 14.96 6.59
C LEU A 262 12.54 15.34 7.37
N GLY A 263 12.51 15.10 8.68
CA GLY A 263 11.38 15.43 9.55
C GLY A 263 11.10 16.93 9.62
N LEU A 264 12.12 17.76 9.83
CA LEU A 264 11.99 19.22 9.79
C LEU A 264 11.55 19.72 8.41
N GLY A 265 12.09 19.12 7.33
CA GLY A 265 11.66 19.40 5.97
C GLY A 265 10.17 19.12 5.76
N PHE A 266 9.68 17.97 6.24
CA PHE A 266 8.27 17.61 6.09
C PHE A 266 7.36 18.51 6.94
N CYS A 267 7.76 18.83 8.17
CA CYS A 267 7.06 19.80 9.02
C CYS A 267 7.00 21.18 8.34
N GLY A 268 8.07 21.61 7.67
CA GLY A 268 8.12 22.84 6.87
C GLY A 268 7.09 22.85 5.74
N TYR A 269 6.96 21.75 4.99
CA TYR A 269 5.92 21.61 3.96
C TYR A 269 4.51 21.61 4.57
N GLY A 270 4.30 20.92 5.69
CA GLY A 270 3.03 20.90 6.43
C GLY A 270 2.62 22.30 6.89
N TRP A 271 3.56 23.07 7.45
CA TRP A 271 3.37 24.45 7.87
C TRP A 271 3.06 25.38 6.69
N ALA A 272 3.82 25.26 5.60
CA ALA A 272 3.60 26.05 4.39
C ALA A 272 2.19 25.80 3.81
N LEU A 273 1.74 24.54 3.79
CA LEU A 273 0.37 24.18 3.40
C LEU A 273 -0.67 24.82 4.31
N LEU A 274 -0.47 24.72 5.63
CA LEU A 274 -1.38 25.29 6.63
C LEU A 274 -1.58 26.80 6.41
N ARG A 275 -0.48 27.53 6.17
CA ARG A 275 -0.51 28.98 5.94
C ARG A 275 -1.10 29.35 4.58
N ASN A 276 -0.52 28.85 3.49
CA ASN A 276 -0.81 29.32 2.13
C ASN A 276 -1.05 28.15 1.18
N TYR A 277 -2.30 27.66 1.18
CA TYR A 277 -2.69 26.55 0.32
C TYR A 277 -2.53 26.88 -1.17
N SER A 278 -1.90 25.96 -1.91
CA SER A 278 -2.06 25.86 -3.35
C SER A 278 -1.98 24.40 -3.78
N ASP A 279 -2.66 24.04 -4.87
CA ASP A 279 -2.58 22.71 -5.45
C ASP A 279 -1.14 22.33 -5.85
N ALA A 280 -0.34 23.31 -6.27
CA ALA A 280 1.07 23.11 -6.58
C ALA A 280 1.88 22.73 -5.33
N LEU A 281 1.63 23.41 -4.20
CA LEU A 281 2.28 23.09 -2.93
C LEU A 281 1.81 21.74 -2.37
N ALA A 282 0.53 21.40 -2.52
CA ALA A 282 0.02 20.09 -2.10
C ALA A 282 0.64 18.94 -2.91
N ARG A 283 0.81 19.12 -4.23
CA ARG A 283 1.57 18.20 -5.08
C ARG A 283 3.04 18.09 -4.67
N LYS A 284 3.70 19.22 -4.36
CA LYS A 284 5.10 19.21 -3.86
C LYS A 284 5.21 18.46 -2.54
N THR A 285 4.29 18.70 -1.60
CA THR A 285 4.25 18.02 -0.30
C THR A 285 4.03 16.52 -0.46
N PHE A 286 3.11 16.10 -1.32
CA PHE A 286 2.90 14.69 -1.65
C PHE A 286 4.14 14.02 -2.27
N ARG A 287 4.86 14.71 -3.16
CA ARG A 287 6.11 14.19 -3.73
C ARG A 287 7.22 14.13 -2.69
N PHE A 288 7.35 15.17 -1.87
CA PHE A 288 8.34 15.22 -0.81
C PHE A 288 8.11 14.11 0.22
N SER A 289 6.86 13.78 0.55
CA SER A 289 6.60 12.69 1.51
C SER A 289 7.09 11.34 1.01
N LEU A 290 7.06 11.07 -0.31
CA LEU A 290 7.66 9.87 -0.89
C LEU A 290 9.19 9.88 -0.72
N VAL A 291 9.83 11.01 -1.05
CA VAL A 291 11.27 11.22 -0.85
C VAL A 291 11.66 11.05 0.62
N HIS A 292 10.89 11.65 1.54
CA HIS A 292 11.07 11.52 2.98
C HIS A 292 11.10 10.05 3.41
N LEU A 293 10.06 9.28 3.08
CA LEU A 293 9.99 7.89 3.52
C LEU A 293 11.11 7.05 2.90
N SER A 294 11.36 7.21 1.60
CA SER A 294 12.43 6.48 0.90
C SER A 294 13.81 6.76 1.48
N LEU A 295 14.16 8.04 1.69
CA LEU A 295 15.46 8.42 2.23
C LEU A 295 15.60 8.04 3.72
N LEU A 296 14.52 8.11 4.50
CA LEU A 296 14.53 7.71 5.90
C LEU A 296 14.82 6.20 6.04
N PHE A 297 14.14 5.36 5.26
CA PHE A 297 14.40 3.91 5.27
C PHE A 297 15.76 3.56 4.66
N ALA A 298 16.22 4.29 3.64
CA ALA A 298 17.57 4.12 3.11
C ALA A 298 18.64 4.47 4.17
N ALA A 299 18.47 5.57 4.90
CA ALA A 299 19.36 5.93 5.99
C ALA A 299 19.37 4.86 7.09
N LEU A 300 18.21 4.32 7.45
CA LEU A 300 18.09 3.25 8.44
C LEU A 300 18.82 1.97 8.00
N LEU A 301 18.67 1.58 6.73
CA LEU A 301 19.38 0.43 6.16
C LEU A 301 20.90 0.64 6.12
N VAL A 302 21.36 1.80 5.68
CA VAL A 302 22.79 2.11 5.61
C VAL A 302 23.39 2.14 7.02
N ASP A 303 22.71 2.77 7.97
CA ASP A 303 23.14 2.85 9.36
C ASP A 303 23.22 1.45 10.02
N HIS A 304 22.24 0.57 9.80
CA HIS A 304 22.22 -0.82 10.28
C HIS A 304 23.44 -1.64 9.87
N TYR A 305 24.01 -1.37 8.69
CA TYR A 305 25.17 -2.10 8.17
C TYR A 305 26.51 -1.41 8.45
N LEU A 306 26.49 -0.17 8.93
CA LEU A 306 27.70 0.58 9.29
C LEU A 306 27.99 0.55 10.80
N ALA A 307 26.96 0.33 11.63
CA ALA A 307 27.06 0.16 13.07
C ALA A 307 27.52 -1.26 13.44
#